data_AF-A0A3B0W8Q0-F1
#
_entry.id   AF-A0A3B0W8Q0-F1
#
_cell.length_a   1.000
_cell.length_b   1.000
_cell.length_c   1.000
_cell.angle_alpha   90.00
_cell.angle_beta   90.00
_cell.angle_gamma   90.00
#
_symmetry.space_group_name_H-M   'P 1'
#
loop_
_entity.id
_entity.type
_entity.pdbx_description
1 polymer ?
#
loop_
_entity_poly.entity_id
_entity_poly.type
_entity_poly.pdbx_seq_one_letter_code
_entity_poly.pdbx_strand_id
1 'polypeptide(L)'
;MNTKKATTKKLPIFWVILIGSILILALLITIQPEREKVNPSHLPWNAHYDETGQLHALGLVLNKSTLRDAMDLYGKDVEVKIFSDQKGESKSIEAYFPVMYIGAIKAALALKIELTPEELEQAYNEGKAISTNPSGTREISLYGETIAKYFDHPLSSITLLPRKHLTEMAIQKRFGEADKKEIQSDKLPHWFFYEKGLEMIIDKEGPEALQYSTNIQPTPNVKQALSPPMPIENPK
;
A
#
# COMPACT_ATOMS: atom_id res chain seq x y z
N MET A 1 19.49 65.71 54.53
CA MET A 1 20.43 64.94 53.69
C MET A 1 19.59 64.12 52.71
N ASN A 2 19.50 64.55 51.45
CA ASN A 2 18.52 64.03 50.48
C ASN A 2 18.89 62.64 49.95
N THR A 3 18.03 61.66 50.15
CA THR A 3 18.13 60.31 49.59
C THR A 3 17.74 60.31 48.11
N LYS A 4 18.69 60.05 47.21
CA LYS A 4 18.42 59.83 45.78
C LYS A 4 17.65 58.50 45.61
N LYS A 5 16.39 58.56 45.16
CA LYS A 5 15.63 57.39 44.70
C LYS A 5 16.28 56.85 43.42
N ALA A 6 16.67 55.58 43.42
CA ALA A 6 17.14 54.89 42.21
C ALA A 6 15.95 54.71 41.23
N THR A 7 16.04 55.31 40.06
CA THR A 7 15.07 55.14 38.98
C THR A 7 15.36 53.83 38.23
N THR A 8 14.55 52.81 38.48
CA THR A 8 14.58 51.56 37.70
C THR A 8 14.12 51.85 36.27
N LYS A 9 15.02 51.82 35.29
CA LYS A 9 14.65 51.91 33.87
C LYS A 9 13.82 50.69 33.49
N LYS A 10 12.55 50.89 33.16
CA LYS A 10 11.68 49.83 32.61
C LYS A 10 12.14 49.51 31.19
N LEU A 11 12.35 48.24 30.90
CA LEU A 11 12.66 47.77 29.55
C LEU A 11 11.50 48.13 28.60
N PRO A 12 11.78 48.62 27.37
CA PRO A 12 10.73 48.87 26.39
C PRO A 12 9.95 47.58 26.10
N ILE A 13 8.63 47.71 25.94
CA ILE A 13 7.70 46.58 25.68
C ILE A 13 8.21 45.68 24.53
N PHE A 14 8.81 46.28 23.49
CA PHE A 14 9.37 45.56 22.34
C PHE A 14 10.42 44.50 22.74
N TRP A 15 11.31 44.83 23.67
CA TRP A 15 12.36 43.89 24.11
C TRP A 15 11.79 42.73 24.92
N VAL A 16 10.73 42.98 25.71
CA VAL A 16 10.05 41.93 26.46
C VAL A 16 9.37 40.95 25.51
N ILE A 17 8.71 41.45 24.46
CA ILE A 17 8.08 40.61 23.44
C ILE A 17 9.14 39.83 22.65
N LEU A 18 10.22 40.48 22.21
CA LEU A 18 11.28 39.82 21.45
C LEU A 18 11.93 38.69 22.24
N ILE A 19 12.31 38.95 23.49
CA ILE A 19 12.92 37.93 24.36
C ILE A 19 11.91 36.83 24.67
N GLY A 20 10.65 37.17 24.96
CA GLY A 20 9.59 36.20 25.18
C GLY A 20 9.38 35.27 23.97
N SER A 21 9.32 35.82 22.76
CA SER A 21 9.17 35.04 21.52
C SER A 21 10.36 34.13 21.25
N ILE A 22 11.59 34.60 21.50
CA ILE A 22 12.80 33.77 21.37
C ILE A 22 12.79 32.63 22.37
N LEU A 23 12.37 32.88 23.62
CA LEU A 23 12.26 31.86 24.66
C LEU A 23 11.17 30.82 24.33
N ILE A 24 10.02 31.25 23.82
CA ILE A 24 8.95 30.35 23.36
C ILE A 24 9.44 29.50 22.20
N LEU A 25 10.12 30.10 21.20
CA LEU A 25 10.67 29.36 20.07
C LEU A 25 11.74 28.35 20.52
N ALA A 26 12.64 28.75 21.42
CA ALA A 26 13.63 27.86 22.00
C ALA A 26 12.98 26.69 22.75
N LEU A 27 11.92 26.96 23.52
CA LEU A 27 11.13 25.92 24.21
C LEU A 27 10.47 24.96 23.21
N LEU A 28 9.88 25.48 22.13
CA LEU A 28 9.27 24.65 21.07
C LEU A 28 10.29 23.75 20.36
N ILE A 29 11.54 24.21 20.20
CA ILE A 29 12.63 23.39 19.62
C ILE A 29 13.05 22.25 20.58
N THR A 30 12.98 22.46 21.90
CA THR A 30 13.32 21.42 22.89
C THR A 30 12.26 20.34 23.02
N ILE A 31 10.99 20.66 22.72
CA ILE A 31 9.90 19.70 22.66
C ILE A 31 9.93 19.05 21.28
N GLN A 32 10.89 18.14 21.06
CA GLN A 32 10.79 17.25 19.91
C GLN A 32 9.75 16.17 20.26
N PRO A 33 8.60 16.11 19.58
CA PRO A 33 7.72 14.97 19.75
C PRO A 33 8.54 13.71 19.45
N GLU A 34 8.53 12.73 20.36
CA GLU A 34 9.15 11.44 20.11
C GLU A 34 8.57 10.92 18.79
N ARG A 35 9.41 10.81 17.76
CA ARG A 35 8.99 10.22 16.50
C ARG A 35 8.67 8.77 16.82
N GLU A 36 7.39 8.44 16.79
CA GLU A 36 6.91 7.08 16.99
C GLU A 36 7.72 6.16 16.08
N LYS A 37 8.39 5.17 16.67
CA LYS A 37 9.27 4.29 15.91
C LYS A 37 8.40 3.52 14.92
N VAL A 38 8.73 3.64 13.64
CA VAL A 38 8.03 2.92 12.57
C VAL A 38 8.11 1.43 12.89
N ASN A 39 6.95 0.77 13.03
CA ASN A 39 6.91 -0.67 13.19
C ASN A 39 7.55 -1.33 11.96
N PRO A 40 8.64 -2.11 12.10
CA PRO A 40 9.29 -2.73 10.96
C PRO A 40 8.36 -3.60 10.11
N SER A 41 7.34 -4.23 10.69
CA SER A 41 6.38 -5.05 9.92
C SER A 41 5.59 -4.24 8.88
N HIS A 42 5.50 -2.92 9.05
CA HIS A 42 4.80 -2.04 8.11
C HIS A 42 5.66 -1.67 6.91
N LEU A 43 6.98 -1.90 6.96
CA LEU A 43 7.89 -1.50 5.89
C LEU A 43 7.68 -2.39 4.64
N PRO A 44 7.63 -1.81 3.42
CA PRO A 44 7.33 -2.56 2.20
C PRO A 44 8.26 -3.75 1.93
N TRP A 45 9.53 -3.64 2.31
CA TRP A 45 10.54 -4.67 2.09
C TRP A 45 10.54 -5.79 3.14
N ASN A 46 9.78 -5.65 4.23
CA ASN A 46 9.66 -6.66 5.28
C ASN A 46 8.49 -7.64 5.06
N ALA A 47 7.88 -7.62 3.87
CA ALA A 47 6.95 -8.65 3.47
C ALA A 47 7.61 -10.04 3.49
N HIS A 48 6.87 -11.04 3.97
CA HIS A 48 7.34 -12.42 4.13
C HIS A 48 6.16 -13.37 4.31
N TYR A 49 6.38 -14.65 4.01
CA TYR A 49 5.51 -15.73 4.47
C TYR A 49 5.92 -16.16 5.88
N ASP A 50 4.95 -16.36 6.78
CA ASP A 50 5.21 -16.92 8.10
C ASP A 50 5.32 -18.46 8.07
N GLU A 51 5.57 -19.08 9.23
CA GLU A 51 5.68 -20.54 9.38
C GLU A 51 4.42 -21.31 8.97
N THR A 52 3.27 -20.64 8.91
CA THR A 52 1.99 -21.21 8.48
C THR A 52 1.69 -20.98 7.01
N GLY A 53 2.59 -20.29 6.28
CA GLY A 53 2.42 -19.93 4.88
C GLY A 53 1.50 -18.73 4.64
N GLN A 54 1.19 -17.93 5.68
CA GLN A 54 0.44 -16.69 5.50
C GLN A 54 1.38 -15.57 5.06
N LEU A 55 0.96 -14.79 4.06
CA LEU A 55 1.73 -13.66 3.56
C LEU A 55 1.46 -12.41 4.40
N HIS A 56 2.49 -11.92 5.09
CA HIS A 56 2.50 -10.65 5.80
C HIS A 56 3.07 -9.57 4.88
N ALA A 57 2.36 -8.45 4.71
CA ALA A 57 2.84 -7.31 3.95
C ALA A 57 2.25 -6.01 4.51
N LEU A 58 3.12 -5.00 4.70
CA LEU A 58 2.75 -3.65 5.13
C LEU A 58 2.04 -3.57 6.50
N GLY A 59 2.10 -4.62 7.31
CA GLY A 59 1.40 -4.72 8.61
C GLY A 59 0.06 -5.44 8.53
N LEU A 60 -0.31 -5.95 7.35
CA LEU A 60 -1.51 -6.74 7.11
C LEU A 60 -1.13 -8.19 6.77
N VAL A 61 -2.09 -9.10 6.94
CA VAL A 61 -1.97 -10.52 6.57
C VAL A 61 -2.95 -10.82 5.45
N LEU A 62 -2.45 -11.19 4.27
CA LEU A 62 -3.29 -11.49 3.10
C LEU A 62 -4.20 -12.69 3.39
N ASN A 63 -5.42 -12.64 2.84
CA ASN A 63 -6.51 -13.58 3.04
C ASN A 63 -7.02 -13.69 4.50
N LYS A 64 -6.64 -12.76 5.37
CA LYS A 64 -7.07 -12.71 6.78
C LYS A 64 -7.42 -11.31 7.27
N SER A 65 -6.50 -10.35 7.09
CA SER A 65 -6.77 -8.95 7.39
C SER A 65 -7.86 -8.41 6.49
N THR A 66 -8.60 -7.44 7.02
CA THR A 66 -9.80 -6.85 6.43
C THR A 66 -9.57 -5.39 6.07
N LEU A 67 -10.54 -4.77 5.40
CA LEU A 67 -10.50 -3.33 5.17
C LEU A 67 -10.54 -2.55 6.50
N ARG A 68 -11.25 -3.04 7.52
CA ARG A 68 -11.25 -2.42 8.85
C ARG A 68 -9.85 -2.36 9.46
N ASP A 69 -9.11 -3.46 9.39
CA ASP A 69 -7.71 -3.51 9.89
C ASP A 69 -6.82 -2.49 9.15
N ALA A 70 -6.99 -2.36 7.83
CA ALA A 70 -6.26 -1.38 7.04
C ALA A 70 -6.64 0.07 7.38
N MET A 71 -7.92 0.34 7.65
CA MET A 71 -8.38 1.67 8.08
C MET A 71 -7.81 2.05 9.46
N ASP A 72 -7.66 1.07 10.35
CA ASP A 72 -7.05 1.29 11.66
C ASP A 72 -5.54 1.57 11.54
N LEU A 73 -4.85 0.99 10.54
CA LEU A 73 -3.43 1.23 10.28
C LEU A 73 -3.14 2.53 9.52
N TYR A 74 -3.94 2.86 8.50
CA TYR A 74 -3.60 3.91 7.53
C TYR A 74 -4.53 5.12 7.56
N GLY A 75 -5.62 5.06 8.33
CA GLY A 75 -6.62 6.12 8.46
C GLY A 75 -7.91 5.80 7.71
N LYS A 76 -8.89 6.71 7.81
CA LYS A 76 -10.27 6.48 7.31
C LYS A 76 -10.58 7.15 5.99
N ASP A 77 -9.60 7.83 5.38
CA ASP A 77 -9.72 8.43 4.06
C ASP A 77 -9.56 7.33 3.00
N VAL A 78 -10.67 6.68 2.69
CA VAL A 78 -10.71 5.51 1.79
C VAL A 78 -11.88 5.62 0.82
N GLU A 79 -11.60 5.40 -0.45
CA GLU A 79 -12.59 5.30 -1.53
C GLU A 79 -12.76 3.84 -1.92
N VAL A 80 -13.98 3.32 -1.90
CA VAL A 80 -14.26 1.94 -2.35
C VAL A 80 -15.02 1.97 -3.66
N LYS A 81 -14.48 1.29 -4.67
CA LYS A 81 -15.04 1.20 -6.01
C LYS A 81 -14.99 -0.24 -6.52
N ILE A 82 -15.88 -0.55 -7.44
CA ILE A 82 -15.79 -1.77 -8.23
C ILE A 82 -15.16 -1.43 -9.58
N PHE A 83 -14.23 -2.25 -10.02
CA PHE A 83 -13.63 -2.18 -11.34
C PHE A 83 -14.14 -3.35 -12.18
N SER A 84 -14.39 -3.09 -13.46
CA SER A 84 -14.63 -4.17 -14.42
C SER A 84 -13.95 -3.90 -15.75
N ASP A 85 -13.68 -4.98 -16.49
CA ASP A 85 -13.34 -4.85 -17.90
C ASP A 85 -14.52 -4.26 -18.72
N GLN A 86 -14.26 -3.96 -19.99
CA GLN A 86 -15.24 -3.36 -20.90
C GLN A 86 -16.49 -4.24 -21.09
N LYS A 87 -16.35 -5.56 -20.97
CA LYS A 87 -17.43 -6.54 -21.13
C LYS A 87 -18.18 -6.80 -19.83
N GLY A 88 -17.62 -6.38 -18.70
CA GLY A 88 -18.09 -6.72 -17.37
C GLY A 88 -17.84 -8.18 -16.98
N GLU A 89 -16.92 -8.89 -17.65
CA GLU A 89 -16.68 -10.31 -17.37
C GLU A 89 -15.74 -10.49 -16.16
N SER A 90 -14.69 -9.67 -16.10
CA SER A 90 -13.78 -9.60 -14.95
C SER A 90 -14.15 -8.43 -14.07
N LYS A 91 -14.42 -8.69 -12.78
CA LYS A 91 -14.76 -7.66 -11.78
C LYS A 91 -13.79 -7.74 -10.59
N SER A 92 -13.57 -6.62 -9.91
CA SER A 92 -12.92 -6.55 -8.60
C SER A 92 -13.53 -5.44 -7.77
N ILE A 93 -13.54 -5.58 -6.45
CA ILE A 93 -13.81 -4.48 -5.53
C ILE A 93 -12.49 -4.06 -4.90
N GLU A 94 -12.22 -2.76 -4.92
CA GLU A 94 -10.96 -2.22 -4.42
C GLU A 94 -11.20 -1.01 -3.51
N ALA A 95 -10.48 -0.98 -2.41
CA ALA A 95 -10.41 0.14 -1.49
C ALA A 95 -9.11 0.92 -1.73
N TYR A 96 -9.24 2.22 -1.99
CA TYR A 96 -8.15 3.10 -2.35
C TYR A 96 -7.92 4.16 -1.27
N PHE A 97 -6.71 4.18 -0.72
CA PHE A 97 -6.23 5.22 0.17
C PHE A 97 -5.37 6.19 -0.67
N PRO A 98 -5.84 7.41 -0.95
CA PRO A 98 -5.13 8.34 -1.83
C PRO A 98 -3.80 8.80 -1.22
N VAL A 99 -3.73 8.91 0.11
CA VAL A 99 -2.53 9.32 0.83
C VAL A 99 -2.40 8.53 2.12
N MET A 100 -1.27 7.84 2.27
CA MET A 100 -0.86 7.22 3.52
C MET A 100 0.64 7.40 3.77
N TYR A 101 1.05 7.15 5.01
CA TYR A 101 2.44 7.27 5.46
C TYR A 101 2.89 5.99 6.16
N ILE A 102 4.02 5.44 5.74
CA ILE A 102 4.78 4.42 6.49
C ILE A 102 6.11 5.05 6.86
N GLY A 103 6.19 5.59 8.08
CA GLY A 103 7.33 6.41 8.46
C GLY A 103 7.53 7.60 7.51
N ALA A 104 8.67 7.63 6.82
CA ALA A 104 8.99 8.68 5.86
C ALA A 104 8.47 8.41 4.43
N ILE A 105 7.85 7.25 4.19
CA ILE A 105 7.34 6.86 2.86
C ILE A 105 5.93 7.42 2.72
N LYS A 106 5.74 8.36 1.79
CA LYS A 106 4.42 8.82 1.34
C LYS A 106 3.99 7.97 0.14
N ALA A 107 2.80 7.41 0.18
CA ALA A 107 2.28 6.53 -0.87
C ALA A 107 0.76 6.68 -1.04
N ALA A 108 0.23 6.09 -2.12
CA ALA A 108 -1.15 5.64 -2.17
C ALA A 108 -1.19 4.11 -2.00
N LEU A 109 -2.36 3.58 -1.64
CA LEU A 109 -2.58 2.15 -1.43
C LEU A 109 -3.89 1.73 -2.09
N ALA A 110 -3.87 0.66 -2.86
CA ALA A 110 -5.06 -0.03 -3.31
C ALA A 110 -5.11 -1.41 -2.67
N LEU A 111 -6.27 -1.80 -2.14
CA LEU A 111 -6.51 -3.09 -1.50
C LEU A 111 -7.62 -3.79 -2.24
N LYS A 112 -7.40 -5.01 -2.71
CA LYS A 112 -8.45 -5.83 -3.29
C LYS A 112 -9.15 -6.60 -2.18
N ILE A 113 -10.47 -6.42 -2.08
CA ILE A 113 -11.31 -7.14 -1.12
C ILE A 113 -11.76 -8.44 -1.78
N GLU A 114 -11.63 -9.55 -1.07
CA GLU A 114 -12.02 -10.87 -1.55
C GLU A 114 -13.53 -11.06 -1.33
N LEU A 115 -14.27 -11.14 -2.43
CA LEU A 115 -15.71 -11.42 -2.47
C LEU A 115 -15.97 -12.66 -3.32
N THR A 116 -17.05 -13.38 -3.03
CA THR A 116 -17.50 -14.42 -3.96
C THR A 116 -17.98 -13.81 -5.28
N PRO A 117 -18.01 -14.57 -6.38
CA PRO A 117 -18.57 -14.09 -7.64
C PRO A 117 -20.00 -13.54 -7.49
N GLU A 118 -20.83 -14.19 -6.68
CA GLU A 118 -22.21 -13.78 -6.43
C GLU A 118 -22.28 -12.44 -5.68
N GLU A 119 -21.47 -12.27 -4.63
CA GLU A 119 -21.37 -11.01 -3.88
C GLU A 119 -20.90 -9.87 -4.79
N LEU A 120 -19.93 -10.13 -5.66
CA LEU A 120 -19.39 -9.13 -6.57
C LEU A 120 -20.37 -8.73 -7.68
N GLU A 121 -21.13 -9.69 -8.23
CA GLU A 121 -22.24 -9.39 -9.15
C GLU A 121 -23.33 -8.57 -8.47
N GLN A 122 -23.70 -8.93 -7.24
CA GLN A 122 -24.68 -8.17 -6.46
C GLN A 122 -24.20 -6.73 -6.23
N ALA A 123 -22.96 -6.56 -5.78
CA ALA A 123 -22.37 -5.26 -5.53
C ALA A 123 -22.30 -4.40 -6.81
N TYR A 124 -21.97 -5.02 -7.94
CA TYR A 124 -21.92 -4.36 -9.24
C TYR A 124 -23.30 -3.88 -9.71
N ASN A 125 -24.34 -4.70 -9.53
CA ASN A 125 -25.72 -4.37 -9.90
C ASN A 125 -26.34 -3.30 -8.98
N GLU A 126 -25.94 -3.26 -7.71
CA GLU A 126 -26.33 -2.24 -6.73
C GLU A 126 -25.52 -0.92 -6.89
N GLY A 127 -24.63 -0.85 -7.88
CA GLY A 127 -23.75 0.29 -8.12
C GLY A 127 -24.49 1.63 -8.29
N LYS A 128 -23.92 2.70 -7.73
CA LYS A 128 -24.49 4.06 -7.77
C LYS A 128 -24.29 4.75 -9.11
N ALA A 129 -23.06 4.71 -9.63
CA ALA A 129 -22.68 5.42 -10.84
C ALA A 129 -21.52 4.70 -11.53
N ILE A 130 -21.54 4.70 -12.86
CA ILE A 130 -20.52 4.07 -13.70
C ILE A 130 -19.76 5.19 -14.41
N SER A 131 -18.44 5.19 -14.32
CA SER A 131 -17.54 5.97 -15.16
C SER A 131 -16.60 5.02 -15.91
N THR A 132 -16.06 5.47 -17.04
CA THR A 132 -15.09 4.69 -17.81
C THR A 132 -13.82 5.48 -17.95
N ASN A 133 -12.68 4.87 -17.64
CA ASN A 133 -11.38 5.51 -17.81
C ASN A 133 -10.89 5.43 -19.28
N PRO A 134 -9.82 6.15 -19.67
CA PRO A 134 -9.32 6.13 -21.05
C PRO A 134 -8.90 4.74 -21.56
N SER A 135 -8.53 3.82 -20.66
CA SER A 135 -8.19 2.43 -20.98
C SER A 135 -9.43 1.56 -21.22
N GLY A 136 -10.63 2.10 -20.97
CA GLY A 136 -11.90 1.39 -21.07
C GLY A 136 -12.28 0.58 -19.83
N THR A 137 -11.50 0.64 -18.74
CA THR A 137 -11.90 0.07 -17.46
C THR A 137 -13.11 0.83 -16.94
N ARG A 138 -14.14 0.10 -16.54
CA ARG A 138 -15.32 0.67 -15.90
C ARG A 138 -15.08 0.76 -14.41
N GLU A 139 -15.36 1.92 -13.84
CA GLU A 139 -15.34 2.19 -12.41
C GLU A 139 -16.77 2.40 -11.95
N ILE A 140 -17.16 1.69 -10.90
CA ILE A 140 -18.50 1.74 -10.35
C ILE A 140 -18.39 2.23 -8.92
N SER A 141 -18.95 3.41 -8.67
CA SER A 141 -19.05 3.97 -7.32
C SER A 141 -20.17 3.28 -6.54
N LEU A 142 -19.98 3.08 -5.25
CA LEU A 142 -20.95 2.44 -4.36
C LEU A 142 -21.62 3.44 -3.42
N TYR A 143 -22.77 3.07 -2.86
CA TYR A 143 -23.38 3.80 -1.75
C TYR A 143 -22.63 3.51 -0.44
N GLY A 144 -22.60 4.48 0.48
CA GLY A 144 -21.89 4.33 1.76
C GLY A 144 -22.41 3.16 2.59
N GLU A 145 -23.73 2.97 2.68
CA GLU A 145 -24.32 1.82 3.38
C GLU A 145 -23.95 0.46 2.75
N THR A 146 -23.74 0.42 1.43
CA THR A 146 -23.32 -0.80 0.72
C THR A 146 -21.85 -1.11 1.02
N ILE A 147 -20.99 -0.08 1.04
CA ILE A 147 -19.56 -0.23 1.31
C ILE A 147 -19.32 -0.87 2.69
N ALA A 148 -20.11 -0.49 3.71
CA ALA A 148 -19.98 -1.02 5.06
C ALA A 148 -20.12 -2.55 5.16
N LYS A 149 -20.83 -3.18 4.21
CA LYS A 149 -20.99 -4.64 4.14
C LYS A 149 -19.66 -5.37 3.91
N TYR A 150 -18.69 -4.71 3.27
CA TYR A 150 -17.42 -5.30 2.83
C TYR A 150 -16.25 -5.00 3.78
N PHE A 151 -16.50 -4.31 4.90
CA PHE A 151 -15.43 -3.89 5.82
C PHE A 151 -14.71 -5.05 6.51
N ASP A 152 -15.41 -6.16 6.69
CA ASP A 152 -14.93 -7.36 7.39
C ASP A 152 -14.54 -8.50 6.45
N HIS A 153 -14.61 -8.28 5.13
CA HIS A 153 -14.12 -9.25 4.16
C HIS A 153 -12.58 -9.22 4.09
N PRO A 154 -11.94 -10.39 3.89
CA PRO A 154 -10.49 -10.48 3.82
C PRO A 154 -9.94 -9.81 2.56
N LEU A 155 -8.67 -9.41 2.61
CA LEU A 155 -7.96 -8.79 1.49
C LEU A 155 -7.18 -9.84 0.69
N SER A 156 -7.32 -9.88 -0.63
CA SER A 156 -6.59 -10.84 -1.49
C SER A 156 -5.37 -10.26 -2.19
N SER A 157 -5.26 -8.93 -2.28
CA SER A 157 -4.03 -8.26 -2.71
C SER A 157 -3.86 -6.88 -2.10
N ILE A 158 -2.60 -6.44 -2.04
CA ILE A 158 -2.22 -5.10 -1.61
C ILE A 158 -1.32 -4.49 -2.68
N THR A 159 -1.63 -3.28 -3.15
CA THR A 159 -0.82 -2.54 -4.11
C THR A 159 -0.39 -1.21 -3.51
N LEU A 160 0.91 -1.05 -3.25
CA LEU A 160 1.49 0.20 -2.80
C LEU A 160 2.01 0.99 -4.00
N LEU A 161 1.66 2.27 -4.07
CA LEU A 161 2.17 3.23 -5.05
C LEU A 161 2.97 4.34 -4.35
N PRO A 162 4.30 4.18 -4.18
CA PRO A 162 5.14 5.19 -3.56
C PRO A 162 5.10 6.50 -4.35
N ARG A 163 5.05 7.66 -3.70
CA ARG A 163 5.09 8.96 -4.40
C ARG A 163 6.49 9.35 -4.88
N LYS A 164 7.52 8.61 -4.47
CA LYS A 164 8.92 8.82 -4.86
C LYS A 164 9.41 7.58 -5.58
N HIS A 165 10.09 7.78 -6.71
CA HIS A 165 10.71 6.70 -7.48
C HIS A 165 11.71 5.90 -6.66
N LEU A 166 11.67 4.59 -6.85
CA LEU A 166 12.61 3.63 -6.30
C LEU A 166 13.72 3.38 -7.31
N THR A 167 14.93 3.86 -7.00
CA THR A 167 16.10 3.53 -7.81
C THR A 167 16.41 2.03 -7.71
N GLU A 168 16.97 1.43 -8.76
CA GLU A 168 17.40 0.03 -8.73
C GLU A 168 18.31 -0.28 -7.52
N MET A 169 19.21 0.65 -7.17
CA MET A 169 20.05 0.53 -5.97
C MET A 169 19.22 0.51 -4.67
N ALA A 170 18.17 1.32 -4.58
CA ALA A 170 17.28 1.32 -3.42
C ALA A 170 16.47 0.03 -3.33
N ILE A 171 16.02 -0.49 -4.49
CA ILE A 171 15.33 -1.77 -4.58
C ILE A 171 16.26 -2.88 -4.08
N GLN A 172 17.46 -2.99 -4.64
CA GLN A 172 18.45 -4.00 -4.26
C GLN A 172 18.79 -3.95 -2.77
N LYS A 173 19.03 -2.75 -2.20
CA LYS A 173 19.37 -2.58 -0.78
C LYS A 173 18.24 -2.92 0.18
N ARG A 174 16.98 -2.80 -0.25
CA ARG A 174 15.81 -2.99 0.62
C ARG A 174 15.19 -4.36 0.42
N PHE A 175 14.96 -4.76 -0.82
CA PHE A 175 14.23 -5.97 -1.21
C PHE A 175 15.15 -7.15 -1.53
N GLY A 176 16.42 -6.89 -1.86
CA GLY A 176 17.37 -7.91 -2.34
C GLY A 176 17.39 -8.01 -3.86
N GLU A 177 17.95 -9.10 -4.38
CA GLU A 177 17.88 -9.43 -5.80
C GLU A 177 16.50 -9.97 -6.15
N ALA A 178 16.00 -9.63 -7.34
CA ALA A 178 14.75 -10.21 -7.85
C ALA A 178 15.00 -11.65 -8.31
N ASP A 179 14.07 -12.55 -8.00
CA ASP A 179 14.10 -13.94 -8.45
C ASP A 179 13.89 -14.06 -9.96
N LYS A 180 13.09 -13.13 -10.53
CA LYS A 180 12.80 -13.05 -11.96
C LYS A 180 12.62 -11.60 -12.37
N LYS A 181 13.16 -11.23 -13.52
CA LYS A 181 12.90 -9.94 -14.19
C LYS A 181 12.45 -10.22 -15.61
N GLU A 182 11.31 -9.66 -16.02
CA GLU A 182 10.83 -9.78 -17.41
C GLU A 182 10.10 -8.52 -17.87
N ILE A 183 9.79 -8.43 -19.16
CA ILE A 183 8.92 -7.38 -19.69
C ILE A 183 7.57 -8.03 -19.99
N GLN A 184 6.49 -7.51 -19.40
CA GLN A 184 5.14 -8.05 -19.60
C GLN A 184 4.42 -7.41 -20.80
N SER A 185 3.17 -7.82 -21.04
CA SER A 185 2.36 -7.35 -22.19
C SER A 185 2.10 -5.85 -22.18
N ASP A 186 2.16 -5.22 -21.01
CA ASP A 186 2.08 -3.76 -20.84
C ASP A 186 3.39 -3.02 -21.21
N LYS A 187 4.43 -3.77 -21.62
CA LYS A 187 5.76 -3.29 -22.02
C LYS A 187 6.58 -2.69 -20.88
N LEU A 188 6.17 -2.89 -19.64
CA LEU A 188 6.93 -2.47 -18.46
C LEU A 188 7.81 -3.63 -17.95
N PRO A 189 8.97 -3.33 -17.34
CA PRO A 189 9.71 -4.32 -16.59
C PRO A 189 8.98 -4.72 -15.30
N HIS A 190 8.79 -6.02 -15.08
CA HIS A 190 8.22 -6.61 -13.89
C HIS A 190 9.28 -7.44 -13.18
N TRP A 191 9.50 -7.15 -11.90
CA TRP A 191 10.48 -7.82 -11.06
C TRP A 191 9.75 -8.59 -9.96
N PHE A 192 10.04 -9.88 -9.84
CA PHE A 192 9.37 -10.78 -8.91
C PHE A 192 10.29 -11.14 -7.75
N PHE A 193 9.74 -11.09 -6.54
CA PHE A 193 10.37 -11.48 -5.29
C PHE A 193 9.44 -12.50 -4.60
N TYR A 194 9.64 -13.78 -4.90
CA TYR A 194 8.72 -14.86 -4.55
C TYR A 194 8.60 -15.07 -3.04
N GLU A 195 9.71 -14.98 -2.30
CA GLU A 195 9.69 -15.10 -0.83
C GLU A 195 8.91 -13.97 -0.14
N LYS A 196 8.63 -12.89 -0.87
CA LYS A 196 7.87 -11.73 -0.40
C LYS A 196 6.46 -11.67 -0.99
N GLY A 197 6.09 -12.63 -1.83
CA GLY A 197 4.86 -12.60 -2.62
C GLY A 197 4.68 -11.27 -3.36
N LEU A 198 5.78 -10.71 -3.88
CA LEU A 198 5.84 -9.35 -4.41
C LEU A 198 6.19 -9.33 -5.89
N GLU A 199 5.40 -8.58 -6.65
CA GLU A 199 5.67 -8.17 -8.02
C GLU A 199 5.84 -6.65 -8.03
N MET A 200 6.94 -6.18 -8.60
CA MET A 200 7.24 -4.77 -8.74
C MET A 200 7.20 -4.38 -10.21
N ILE A 201 6.25 -3.51 -10.56
CA ILE A 201 6.14 -2.91 -11.90
C ILE A 201 6.99 -1.65 -11.92
N ILE A 202 8.04 -1.67 -12.76
CA ILE A 202 8.99 -0.57 -12.87
C ILE A 202 8.52 0.38 -13.96
N ASP A 203 8.08 1.57 -13.57
CA ASP A 203 7.77 2.65 -14.51
C ASP A 203 8.85 3.74 -14.41
N LYS A 204 9.41 4.15 -15.55
CA LYS A 204 10.42 5.21 -15.62
C LYS A 204 9.81 6.62 -15.55
N GLU A 205 8.54 6.75 -15.92
CA GLU A 205 7.82 8.01 -16.04
C GLU A 205 6.82 8.22 -14.88
N GLY A 206 6.47 7.14 -14.18
CA GLY A 206 5.50 7.11 -13.09
C GLY A 206 6.01 6.39 -11.84
N PRO A 207 5.29 6.48 -10.71
CA PRO A 207 5.68 5.74 -9.52
C PRO A 207 5.61 4.23 -9.79
N GLU A 208 6.60 3.48 -9.32
CA GLU A 208 6.58 2.03 -9.39
C GLU A 208 5.37 1.48 -8.60
N ALA A 209 4.80 0.36 -9.05
CA ALA A 209 3.74 -0.32 -8.31
C ALA A 209 4.29 -1.56 -7.62
N LEU A 210 4.08 -1.68 -6.31
CA LEU A 210 4.49 -2.84 -5.52
C LEU A 210 3.23 -3.64 -5.17
N GLN A 211 3.04 -4.77 -5.84
CA GLN A 211 1.86 -5.63 -5.72
C GLN A 211 2.19 -6.86 -4.89
N TYR A 212 1.48 -7.05 -3.78
CA TYR A 212 1.60 -8.19 -2.88
C TYR A 212 0.40 -9.11 -3.04
N SER A 213 0.64 -10.39 -3.31
CA SER A 213 -0.40 -11.41 -3.45
C SER A 213 0.18 -12.81 -3.28
N THR A 214 -0.63 -13.74 -2.77
CA THR A 214 -0.25 -15.15 -2.65
C THR A 214 -0.09 -15.86 -4.00
N ASN A 215 -0.55 -15.25 -5.09
CA ASN A 215 -0.44 -15.80 -6.45
C ASN A 215 0.91 -15.51 -7.11
N ILE A 216 1.75 -14.67 -6.49
CA ILE A 216 3.10 -14.37 -6.99
C ILE A 216 4.04 -15.47 -6.53
N GLN A 217 4.13 -16.50 -7.36
CA GLN A 217 4.92 -17.72 -7.13
C GLN A 217 5.74 -18.06 -8.38
N PRO A 218 6.83 -18.85 -8.24
CA PRO A 218 7.55 -19.35 -9.39
C PRO A 218 6.60 -20.09 -10.32
N THR A 219 6.59 -19.74 -11.61
CA THR A 219 5.84 -20.52 -12.59
C THR A 219 6.39 -21.94 -12.61
N PRO A 220 5.56 -22.99 -12.42
CA PRO A 220 6.04 -24.37 -12.56
C PRO A 220 6.67 -24.54 -13.93
N ASN A 221 7.93 -25.01 -13.94
CA ASN A 221 8.68 -25.17 -15.17
C ASN A 221 7.95 -26.22 -16.04
N VAL A 222 7.32 -25.81 -17.15
CA VAL A 222 6.49 -26.66 -18.02
C VAL A 222 7.26 -27.88 -18.58
N LYS A 223 8.59 -27.91 -18.45
CA LYS A 223 9.43 -29.07 -18.82
C LYS A 223 9.30 -30.28 -17.88
N GLN A 224 8.69 -30.16 -16.69
CA GLN A 224 8.55 -31.30 -15.76
C GLN A 224 7.22 -32.06 -15.90
N ALA A 225 6.29 -31.60 -16.74
CA ALA A 225 4.99 -32.25 -16.99
C ALA A 225 4.98 -33.19 -18.23
N LEU A 226 6.11 -33.33 -18.93
CA LEU A 226 6.26 -34.30 -20.02
C LEU A 226 7.16 -35.46 -19.55
N SER A 227 6.65 -36.28 -18.63
CA SER A 227 7.13 -37.65 -18.55
C SER A 227 6.83 -38.34 -19.88
N PRO A 228 7.79 -39.05 -20.51
CA PRO A 228 7.50 -39.81 -21.72
C PRO A 228 6.42 -40.87 -21.42
N PRO A 229 5.50 -41.17 -22.36
CA PRO A 229 4.51 -42.22 -22.15
C PRO A 229 5.22 -43.53 -21.83
N MET A 230 4.71 -44.27 -20.84
CA MET A 230 5.19 -45.61 -20.53
C MET A 230 5.17 -46.48 -21.80
N PRO A 231 6.21 -47.28 -22.06
CA PRO A 231 6.20 -48.20 -23.19
C PRO A 231 5.05 -49.19 -23.01
N ILE A 232 4.20 -49.30 -24.05
CA ILE A 232 3.14 -50.30 -24.12
C ILE A 232 3.82 -51.67 -24.16
N GLU A 233 3.74 -52.41 -23.07
CA GLU A 233 4.16 -53.81 -23.02
C GLU A 233 3.17 -54.62 -23.87
N ASN A 234 3.64 -55.12 -25.01
CA ASN A 234 2.84 -55.95 -25.89
C ASN A 234 2.76 -57.37 -25.28
N PRO A 235 1.57 -57.91 -25.01
CA PRO A 235 1.46 -59.29 -24.54
C PRO A 235 1.90 -60.26 -25.64
N LYS A 236 2.74 -61.23 -25.27
CA LYS A 236 3.02 -62.42 -26.08
C LYS A 236 1.83 -63.39 -26.07
#